data_AF-A0A1W9MU56-F1
#
_entry.id   AF-A0A1W9MU56-F1
#
_cell.length_a   1.000
_cell.length_b   1.000
_cell.length_c   1.000
_cell.angle_alpha   90.00
_cell.angle_beta   90.00
_cell.angle_gamma   90.00
#
_symmetry.space_group_name_H-M   'P 1'
#
loop_
_entity.id
_entity.type
_entity.pdbx_description
1 polymer ?
#
loop_
_entity_poly.entity_id
_entity_poly.type
_entity_poly.pdbx_seq_one_letter_code
_entity_poly.pdbx_strand_id
1 'polypeptide(L)'
;MNIYFLVEGQSSEPYVYPAWISHLVPELRRVDNFDEVDHNNYYLFSSYGIPSVEKDIVNAVKDINSSGKYHYFVICIDADAATIPQREAKILDLMEKEQIALADNTTLKIVVQNRCIIFFYRFYIILYKNI
;
A
#
# COMPACT_ATOMS: atom_id res chain seq x y z
N MET A 1 15.03 -5.61 6.13
CA MET A 1 13.84 -5.94 5.30
C MET A 1 13.26 -4.67 4.73
N ASN A 2 12.92 -4.62 3.43
CA ASN A 2 12.43 -3.39 2.80
C ASN A 2 11.03 -3.57 2.21
N ILE A 3 10.16 -2.58 2.39
CA ILE A 3 8.74 -2.64 2.02
C ILE A 3 8.38 -1.47 1.11
N TYR A 4 7.73 -1.77 -0.01
CA TYR A 4 7.12 -0.77 -0.87
C TYR A 4 5.62 -0.72 -0.57
N PHE A 5 5.11 0.41 -0.06
CA PHE A 5 3.69 0.63 0.13
C PHE A 5 3.13 1.44 -1.03
N LEU A 6 2.07 0.91 -1.66
CA LEU A 6 1.19 1.65 -2.56
C LEU A 6 -0.16 1.83 -1.86
N VAL A 7 -0.56 3.07 -1.61
CA VAL A 7 -1.84 3.40 -0.97
C VAL A 7 -2.76 4.12 -1.95
N GLU A 8 -4.06 3.87 -1.84
CA GLU A 8 -5.07 4.51 -2.68
C GLU A 8 -5.19 6.01 -2.38
N GLY A 9 -5.49 6.37 -1.14
CA GLY A 9 -5.90 7.73 -0.80
C GLY A 9 -4.76 8.74 -0.67
N GLN A 10 -5.11 10.00 -0.97
CA GLN A 10 -4.21 11.17 -0.92
C GLN A 10 -4.00 11.70 0.50
N SER A 11 -5.01 11.63 1.35
CA SER A 11 -5.10 12.49 2.55
C SER A 11 -5.11 11.74 3.88
N SER A 12 -5.40 10.43 3.88
CA SER A 12 -5.55 9.68 5.14
C SER A 12 -4.36 8.75 5.35
N GLU A 13 -4.16 7.82 4.44
CA GLU A 13 -3.13 6.78 4.53
C GLU A 13 -1.70 7.36 4.59
N PRO A 14 -1.33 8.41 3.83
CA PRO A 14 0.00 8.99 3.92
C PRO A 14 0.36 9.60 5.28
N TYR A 15 -0.62 9.82 6.17
CA TYR A 15 -0.41 10.29 7.54
C TYR A 15 -0.63 9.19 8.58
N VAL A 16 -1.69 8.39 8.42
CA VAL A 16 -2.05 7.33 9.37
C VAL A 16 -1.03 6.20 9.36
N TYR A 17 -0.62 5.73 8.18
CA TYR A 17 0.27 4.58 8.09
C TYR A 17 1.66 4.88 8.64
N PRO A 18 2.33 6.01 8.33
CA PRO A 18 3.58 6.34 8.99
C PRO A 18 3.47 6.42 10.51
N ALA A 19 2.40 7.01 11.05
CA ALA A 19 2.19 7.06 12.49
C ALA A 19 2.06 5.66 13.09
N TRP A 20 1.24 4.79 12.50
CA TRP A 20 1.05 3.42 12.97
C TRP A 20 2.34 2.60 12.87
N ILE A 21 3.05 2.66 11.73
CA ILE A 21 4.32 1.96 11.54
C ILE A 21 5.34 2.41 12.58
N SER A 22 5.44 3.71 12.87
CA SER A 22 6.38 4.21 13.88
C SER A 22 6.12 3.69 15.30
N HIS A 23 4.87 3.32 15.60
CA HIS A 23 4.50 2.74 16.90
C HIS A 23 4.60 1.21 16.92
N LEU A 24 4.26 0.54 15.82
CA LEU A 24 4.19 -0.92 15.75
C LEU A 24 5.54 -1.57 15.41
N VAL A 25 6.35 -0.90 14.58
CA VAL A 25 7.63 -1.41 14.06
C VAL A 25 8.64 -0.25 13.99
N PRO A 26 9.11 0.27 15.14
CA PRO A 26 9.93 1.49 15.20
C PRO A 26 11.28 1.39 14.48
N GLU A 27 11.80 0.19 14.26
CA GLU A 27 13.01 -0.06 13.48
C GLU A 27 12.82 0.12 11.97
N LEU A 28 11.58 0.12 11.48
CA LEU A 28 11.24 0.30 10.06
C LEU A 28 11.14 1.79 9.72
N ARG A 29 12.12 2.32 8.98
CA ARG A 29 12.27 3.76 8.72
C ARG A 29 11.79 4.16 7.33
N ARG A 30 11.05 5.27 7.25
CA ARG A 30 10.62 5.82 5.96
C ARG A 30 11.82 6.36 5.18
N VAL A 31 11.81 6.15 3.87
CA VAL A 31 12.64 6.89 2.90
C VAL A 31 11.74 7.72 1.96
N ASP A 32 12.31 8.75 1.35
CA ASP A 32 11.54 9.70 0.54
C ASP A 32 11.45 9.25 -0.93
N ASN A 33 12.42 8.47 -1.41
CA ASN A 33 12.43 7.90 -2.74
C ASN A 33 12.56 6.37 -2.72
N PHE A 34 12.04 5.70 -3.75
CA PHE A 34 12.00 4.24 -3.79
C PHE A 34 13.38 3.57 -3.90
N ASP A 35 14.39 4.30 -4.38
CA ASP A 35 15.75 3.82 -4.61
C ASP A 35 16.70 4.07 -3.42
N GLU A 36 16.27 4.85 -2.44
CA GLU A 36 17.00 5.15 -1.19
C GLU A 36 16.96 4.01 -0.16
N VAL A 37 16.18 2.95 -0.41
CA VAL A 37 16.08 1.82 0.52
C VAL A 37 17.40 1.05 0.64
N ASP A 38 17.70 0.61 1.86
CA ASP A 38 18.85 -0.25 2.16
C ASP A 38 18.48 -1.35 3.16
N HIS A 39 18.30 -1.00 4.44
CA HIS A 39 17.97 -1.96 5.49
C HIS A 39 16.90 -1.43 6.44
N ASN A 40 15.82 -2.20 6.60
CA ASN A 40 14.69 -1.86 7.46
C ASN A 40 14.09 -0.52 7.06
N ASN A 41 13.90 -0.36 5.75
CA ASN A 41 13.27 0.82 5.19
C ASN A 41 11.89 0.50 4.64
N TYR A 42 11.04 1.53 4.59
CA TYR A 42 9.86 1.49 3.75
C TYR A 42 9.75 2.75 2.92
N TYR A 43 9.26 2.58 1.69
CA TYR A 43 8.82 3.67 0.84
C TYR A 43 7.30 3.65 0.78
N LEU A 44 6.67 4.83 0.76
CA LEU A 44 5.22 4.96 0.68
C LEU A 44 4.85 5.91 -0.44
N PHE A 45 4.15 5.36 -1.43
CA PHE A 45 3.60 6.09 -2.56
C PHE A 45 2.07 6.11 -2.49
N SER A 46 1.48 7.29 -2.67
CA SER A 46 0.03 7.48 -2.79
C SER A 46 -0.35 7.63 -4.24
N SER A 47 -1.34 6.85 -4.68
CA SER A 47 -1.86 6.89 -6.06
C SER A 47 -2.89 7.98 -6.32
N TYR A 48 -3.39 8.66 -5.26
CA TYR A 48 -4.43 9.68 -5.37
C TYR A 48 -5.76 9.14 -5.94
N GLY A 49 -6.06 7.87 -5.69
CA GLY A 49 -7.33 7.22 -6.01
C GLY A 49 -7.40 6.52 -7.37
N ILE A 50 -8.63 6.13 -7.75
CA ILE A 50 -8.94 5.50 -9.03
C ILE A 50 -9.24 6.58 -10.09
N PRO A 51 -8.76 6.45 -11.34
CA PRO A 51 -8.14 5.26 -11.95
C PRO A 51 -6.61 5.15 -11.79
N SER A 52 -5.96 6.13 -11.17
CA SER A 52 -4.49 6.22 -11.09
C SER A 52 -3.85 4.97 -10.47
N VAL A 53 -4.50 4.36 -9.47
CA VAL A 53 -3.98 3.17 -8.78
C VAL A 53 -3.58 2.03 -9.72
N GLU A 54 -4.31 1.81 -10.83
CA GLU A 54 -4.00 0.72 -11.77
C GLU A 54 -2.68 0.99 -12.50
N LYS A 55 -2.51 2.22 -13.00
CA LYS A 55 -1.25 2.67 -13.62
C LYS A 55 -0.10 2.63 -12.60
N ASP A 56 -0.37 3.02 -11.37
CA ASP A 56 0.65 3.11 -10.33
C ASP A 56 1.09 1.74 -9.81
N ILE A 57 0.24 0.70 -9.87
CA ILE A 57 0.66 -0.69 -9.66
C ILE A 57 1.73 -1.09 -10.68
N VAL A 58 1.51 -0.78 -11.97
CA VAL A 58 2.48 -1.09 -13.03
C VAL A 58 3.80 -0.37 -12.81
N ASN A 59 3.77 0.91 -12.43
CA ASN A 59 4.97 1.68 -12.15
C ASN A 59 5.69 1.17 -10.91
N ALA A 60 4.96 0.87 -9.84
CA ALA A 60 5.53 0.33 -8.61
C ALA A 60 6.26 -1.00 -8.85
N VAL A 61 5.71 -1.90 -9.67
CA VAL A 61 6.40 -3.16 -10.02
C VAL A 61 7.72 -2.89 -10.76
N LYS A 62 7.76 -1.89 -11.66
CA LYS A 62 9.00 -1.49 -12.35
C LYS A 62 10.02 -0.91 -11.37
N ASP A 63 9.59 -0.03 -10.47
CA ASP A 63 10.44 0.59 -9.45
C ASP A 63 11.04 -0.48 -8.53
N ILE A 64 10.20 -1.39 -8.04
CA ILE A 64 10.58 -2.53 -7.19
C ILE A 64 11.61 -3.42 -7.89
N ASN A 65 11.33 -3.84 -9.12
CA ASN A 65 12.20 -4.74 -9.87
C ASN A 65 13.53 -4.06 -10.25
N SER A 66 13.51 -2.75 -10.54
CA SER A 66 14.72 -1.98 -10.85
C SER A 66 15.62 -1.78 -9.63
N SER A 67 15.03 -1.59 -8.45
CA SER A 67 15.76 -1.49 -7.19
C SER A 67 16.32 -2.86 -6.77
N GLY A 68 15.53 -3.92 -6.89
CA GLY A 68 15.89 -5.29 -6.49
C GLY A 68 16.03 -5.50 -4.97
N LYS A 69 15.86 -4.44 -4.17
CA LYS A 69 16.08 -4.44 -2.72
C LYS A 69 14.82 -4.67 -1.88
N TYR A 70 13.65 -4.68 -2.52
CA TYR A 70 12.37 -4.86 -1.84
C TYR A 70 12.09 -6.34 -1.56
N HIS A 71 11.49 -6.59 -0.39
CA HIS A 71 11.07 -7.93 0.03
C HIS A 71 9.55 -8.06 -0.01
N TYR A 72 8.85 -6.93 0.11
CA TYR A 72 7.39 -6.86 0.09
C TYR A 72 6.91 -5.71 -0.79
N PHE A 73 5.89 -6.01 -1.59
CA PHE A 73 5.02 -5.02 -2.22
C PHE A 73 3.66 -5.08 -1.52
N VAL A 74 3.29 -4.01 -0.81
CA VAL A 74 2.03 -3.93 -0.07
C VAL A 74 1.11 -2.92 -0.74
N ILE A 75 -0.01 -3.40 -1.28
CA ILE A 75 -1.05 -2.56 -1.88
C ILE A 75 -2.17 -2.40 -0.85
N CYS A 76 -2.50 -1.17 -0.48
CA CYS A 76 -3.64 -0.85 0.37
C CYS A 76 -4.69 -0.12 -0.44
N ILE A 77 -5.89 -0.71 -0.54
CA ILE A 77 -6.97 -0.22 -1.40
C ILE A 77 -8.32 -0.29 -0.68
N ASP A 78 -9.20 0.65 -0.99
CA ASP A 78 -10.57 0.67 -0.47
C ASP A 78 -11.42 -0.40 -1.18
N ALA A 79 -12.26 -1.08 -0.41
CA ALA A 79 -13.24 -1.99 -0.99
C ALA A 79 -14.33 -1.23 -1.75
N ASP A 80 -14.70 -0.03 -1.26
CA ASP A 80 -15.92 0.69 -1.63
C ASP A 80 -17.13 -0.25 -1.62
N ALA A 81 -17.82 -0.38 -2.75
CA ALA A 81 -18.98 -1.26 -2.95
C ALA A 81 -18.59 -2.70 -3.32
N ALA A 82 -17.31 -2.97 -3.60
CA ALA A 82 -16.83 -4.30 -3.93
C ALA A 82 -16.57 -5.12 -2.66
N THR A 83 -16.52 -6.44 -2.81
CA THR A 83 -16.04 -7.35 -1.76
C THR A 83 -14.51 -7.42 -1.78
N ILE A 84 -13.93 -7.91 -0.69
CA ILE A 84 -12.47 -8.14 -0.60
C ILE A 84 -11.96 -9.03 -1.74
N PRO A 85 -12.55 -10.22 -2.02
CA PRO A 85 -12.09 -11.06 -3.12
C PRO A 85 -12.21 -10.39 -4.50
N GLN A 86 -13.23 -9.55 -4.72
CA GLN A 86 -13.39 -8.84 -5.98
C GLN A 86 -12.25 -7.82 -6.22
N ARG A 87 -11.78 -7.15 -5.16
CA ARG A 87 -10.65 -6.22 -5.26
C ARG A 87 -9.32 -6.93 -5.46
N GLU A 88 -9.10 -8.03 -4.73
CA GLU A 88 -7.91 -8.86 -4.92
C GLU A 88 -7.83 -9.42 -6.34
N ALA A 89 -8.92 -10.02 -6.82
CA ALA A 89 -9.00 -10.53 -8.20
C ALA A 89 -8.71 -9.44 -9.21
N LYS A 90 -9.31 -8.24 -9.07
CA LYS A 90 -9.08 -7.11 -9.99
C LYS A 90 -7.59 -6.73 -10.08
N ILE A 91 -6.86 -6.73 -8.97
CA ILE A 91 -5.43 -6.41 -8.95
C ILE A 91 -4.62 -7.52 -9.63
N LEU A 92 -4.94 -8.78 -9.36
CA LEU A 92 -4.25 -9.93 -9.97
C LEU A 92 -4.51 -9.99 -11.49
N ASP A 93 -5.76 -9.79 -11.92
CA ASP A 93 -6.16 -9.73 -13.33
C ASP A 93 -5.44 -8.58 -14.05
N LEU A 94 -5.27 -7.43 -13.40
CA LEU A 94 -4.49 -6.31 -13.93
C LEU A 94 -3.03 -6.71 -14.13
N MET A 95 -2.41 -7.34 -13.14
CA MET A 95 -1.01 -7.77 -13.24
C MET A 95 -0.80 -8.80 -14.36
N GLU A 96 -1.72 -9.75 -14.52
CA GLU A 96 -1.70 -10.72 -15.61
C GLU A 96 -1.89 -10.05 -16.97
N LYS A 97 -2.89 -9.17 -17.09
CA LYS A 97 -3.20 -8.43 -18.32
C LYS A 97 -2.04 -7.56 -18.79
N GLU A 98 -1.39 -6.85 -17.87
CA GLU A 98 -0.24 -5.98 -18.17
C GLU A 98 1.08 -6.78 -18.25
N GLN A 99 1.04 -8.11 -18.07
CA GLN A 99 2.18 -9.02 -18.11
C GLN A 99 3.33 -8.59 -17.18
N ILE A 100 2.98 -8.11 -15.99
CA ILE A 100 3.94 -7.67 -14.98
C ILE A 100 4.06 -8.71 -13.87
N ALA A 101 5.30 -9.01 -13.50
CA ALA A 101 5.64 -9.91 -12.41
C ALA A 101 6.65 -9.25 -11.48
N LEU A 102 6.53 -9.53 -10.18
CA LEU A 102 7.52 -9.14 -9.19
C LEU A 102 8.74 -10.05 -9.28
N ALA A 103 9.91 -9.53 -8.93
CA ALA A 103 11.11 -10.34 -8.76
C ALA A 103 10.89 -11.44 -7.70
N ASP A 104 11.57 -12.58 -7.86
CA ASP A 104 11.38 -13.79 -7.03
C ASP A 104 11.56 -13.56 -5.52
N ASN A 105 12.35 -12.55 -5.14
CA ASN A 105 12.60 -12.17 -3.75
C ASN A 105 11.51 -11.25 -3.15
N THR A 106 10.52 -10.84 -3.95
CA THR A 106 9.48 -9.89 -3.52
C THR A 106 8.12 -10.58 -3.40
N THR A 107 7.51 -10.46 -2.22
CA THR A 107 6.17 -10.99 -1.95
C THR A 107 5.10 -9.90 -2.09
N LEU A 108 4.06 -10.15 -2.90
CA LEU A 108 2.87 -9.30 -2.96
C LEU A 108 1.98 -9.51 -1.72
N LYS A 109 1.51 -8.42 -1.14
CA LYS A 109 0.45 -8.40 -0.10
C LYS A 109 -0.60 -7.37 -0.48
N ILE A 110 -1.85 -7.81 -0.56
CA ILE A 110 -3.00 -6.93 -0.82
C ILE A 110 -3.76 -6.77 0.50
N VAL A 111 -3.96 -5.53 0.92
CA VAL A 111 -4.73 -5.17 2.11
C VAL A 111 -5.95 -4.38 1.64
N VAL A 112 -7.10 -5.05 1.61
CA VAL A 112 -8.36 -4.42 1.24
C VAL A 112 -9.04 -3.87 2.48
N GLN A 113 -9.30 -2.57 2.51
CA GLN A 113 -9.98 -1.91 3.61
C GLN A 113 -11.50 -2.00 3.40
N ASN A 114 -12.20 -2.63 4.33
CA ASN A 114 -13.66 -2.80 4.20
C ASN A 114 -14.37 -1.44 4.20
N ARG A 115 -15.02 -1.12 3.08
CA ARG A 115 -15.53 0.22 2.69
C ARG A 115 -14.43 1.25 2.43
N CYS A 116 -13.83 1.86 3.45
CA CYS A 116 -12.80 2.90 3.31
C CYS A 116 -12.05 3.16 4.65
N ILE A 117 -10.76 3.56 4.62
CA ILE A 117 -10.00 3.93 5.83
C ILE A 117 -10.72 4.97 6.71
N ILE A 118 -11.41 5.93 6.09
CA ILE A 118 -12.12 7.00 6.79
C ILE A 118 -13.27 6.46 7.63
N PHE A 119 -13.95 5.40 7.15
CA PHE A 119 -15.04 4.78 7.91
C PHE A 119 -14.54 4.21 9.23
N PHE A 120 -13.38 3.53 9.21
CA PHE A 120 -12.73 3.01 10.41
C PHE A 120 -12.36 4.14 11.40
N TYR A 121 -11.74 5.21 10.89
CA TYR A 121 -11.32 6.35 11.72
C TYR A 121 -12.52 7.12 12.32
N ARG A 122 -13.59 7.33 11.54
CA ARG A 122 -14.82 7.98 12.05
C ARG A 122 -15.51 7.13 13.11
N PHE A 123 -15.54 5.81 12.94
CA PHE A 123 -16.10 4.90 13.94
C PHE A 123 -15.30 4.94 15.25
N TYR A 124 -13.96 4.93 15.16
CA TYR A 124 -13.09 5.09 16.32
C TYR A 124 -13.32 6.43 17.06
N ILE A 125 -13.42 7.55 16.32
CA ILE A 125 -13.75 8.85 16.92
C ILE A 125 -15.10 8.84 17.64
N ILE A 126 -16.14 8.28 17.02
CA ILE A 126 -17.49 8.26 17.62
C ILE A 126 -17.48 7.47 18.94
N LEU A 127 -16.77 6.34 18.99
CA LEU A 127 -16.72 5.48 20.16
C LEU A 127 -15.82 6.02 21.29
N TYR A 128 -14.70 6.66 20.96
CA TYR A 128 -13.66 6.98 21.95
C TYR A 128 -13.46 8.47 22.24
N LYS A 129 -14.08 9.40 21.49
CA LYS A 129 -14.10 10.84 21.82
C LYS A 129 -15.38 11.32 22.50
N ASN A 130 -16.32 10.43 22.80
CA ASN A 130 -17.52 10.71 23.61
C ASN A 130 -17.49 10.03 24.99
N ILE A 131 -16.31 9.55 25.43
CA ILE A 131 -16.01 9.06 26.78
C ILE A 131 -14.92 9.97 27.32
#